data_AF-A0A2U1DRH5-F1
#
_entry.id   AF-A0A2U1DRH5-F1
#
_cell.length_a   1.000
_cell.length_b   1.000
_cell.length_c   1.000
_cell.angle_alpha   90.00
_cell.angle_beta   90.00
_cell.angle_gamma   90.00
#
_symmetry.space_group_name_H-M   'P 1'
#
loop_
_entity.id
_entity.type
_entity.pdbx_description
1 polymer ?
#
loop_
_entity_poly.entity_id
_entity_poly.type
_entity_poly.pdbx_seq_one_letter_code
_entity_poly.pdbx_strand_id
1 'polypeptide(L)'
;MKDGMARALRMTPHAFVVVHTRVAIEPVIDERTGASLLHGEMPSITEERHIYEARVLETLRGRTMRRIRYEVIVDSGDSAALSSRPEIVMLCRGARGFYGAGVGTSFRASRDSVVLARTLAKDLATKLTDKFGYCD
;
A
#
# COMPACT_ATOMS: atom_id res chain seq x y z
N MET A 1 -4.03 14.58 -9.67
CA MET A 1 -4.57 13.70 -8.62
C MET A 1 -5.53 12.65 -9.18
N LYS A 2 -6.59 13.04 -9.92
CA LYS A 2 -7.58 12.11 -10.50
C LYS A 2 -6.96 11.05 -11.42
N ASP A 3 -6.03 11.44 -12.28
CA ASP A 3 -5.39 10.51 -13.24
C ASP A 3 -4.48 9.48 -12.57
N GLY A 4 -3.79 9.88 -11.50
CA GLY A 4 -2.95 8.99 -10.70
C GLY A 4 -3.75 7.89 -10.02
N MET A 5 -4.87 8.26 -9.38
CA MET A 5 -5.77 7.30 -8.72
C MET A 5 -6.39 6.32 -9.73
N ALA A 6 -6.84 6.81 -10.89
CA ALA A 6 -7.40 5.97 -11.94
C ALA A 6 -6.36 5.00 -12.55
N ARG A 7 -5.10 5.43 -12.66
CA ARG A 7 -4.00 4.55 -13.07
C ARG A 7 -3.73 3.48 -12.02
N ALA A 8 -3.55 3.86 -10.76
CA ALA A 8 -3.24 2.92 -9.70
C ALA A 8 -4.37 1.88 -9.50
N LEU A 9 -5.64 2.27 -9.64
CA LEU A 9 -6.79 1.34 -9.62
C LEU A 9 -6.73 0.30 -10.74
N ARG A 10 -6.30 0.70 -11.94
CA ARG A 10 -6.13 -0.23 -13.07
C ARG A 10 -4.99 -1.20 -12.85
N MET A 11 -3.90 -0.70 -12.25
CA MET A 11 -2.64 -1.42 -12.10
C MET A 11 -2.55 -2.26 -10.83
N THR A 12 -3.59 -2.27 -9.98
CA THR A 12 -3.63 -3.07 -8.74
C THR A 12 -4.93 -3.87 -8.61
N PRO A 13 -4.88 -5.07 -8.02
CA PRO A 13 -6.04 -5.96 -7.88
C PRO A 13 -6.96 -5.59 -6.70
N HIS A 14 -6.44 -4.88 -5.69
CA HIS A 14 -7.17 -4.61 -4.46
C HIS A 14 -7.26 -3.13 -4.16
N ALA A 15 -8.45 -2.66 -3.76
CA ALA A 15 -8.65 -1.28 -3.37
C ALA A 15 -9.64 -1.18 -2.21
N PHE A 16 -9.30 -0.39 -1.20
CA PHE A 16 -10.07 -0.25 0.03
C PHE A 16 -10.17 1.21 0.45
N VAL A 17 -11.31 1.63 0.97
CA VAL A 17 -11.41 2.84 1.79
C VAL A 17 -11.16 2.42 3.24
N VAL A 18 -10.17 3.02 3.89
CA VAL A 18 -9.70 2.60 5.21
C VAL A 18 -9.46 3.77 6.13
N VAL A 19 -9.40 3.48 7.43
CA VAL A 19 -8.82 4.36 8.46
C VAL A 19 -7.72 3.57 9.15
N HIS A 20 -6.50 4.11 9.14
CA HIS A 20 -5.37 3.49 9.81
C HIS A 20 -5.55 3.54 11.32
N THR A 21 -5.22 2.43 11.95
CA THR A 21 -5.36 2.23 13.40
C THR A 21 -4.03 2.03 14.10
N ARG A 22 -3.02 1.58 13.36
CA ARG A 22 -1.65 1.41 13.84
C ARG A 22 -0.69 1.48 12.66
N VAL A 23 0.49 2.02 12.91
CA VAL A 23 1.66 1.85 12.07
C VAL A 23 2.82 1.36 12.93
N ALA A 24 3.58 0.40 12.41
CA ALA A 24 4.87 -0.03 12.95
C ALA A 24 5.93 0.18 11.88
N ILE A 25 7.13 0.58 12.28
CA ILE A 25 8.27 0.80 11.39
C ILE A 25 9.35 -0.19 11.78
N GLU A 26 9.83 -0.98 10.82
CA GLU A 26 10.87 -1.97 11.00
C GLU A 26 11.99 -1.71 9.99
N PRO A 27 13.28 -1.73 10.39
CA PRO A 27 14.36 -1.58 9.41
C PRO A 27 14.39 -2.77 8.46
N VAL A 28 14.68 -2.51 7.18
CA VAL A 28 14.95 -3.57 6.21
C VAL A 28 16.45 -3.82 6.21
N ILE A 29 16.86 -4.95 6.77
CA ILE A 29 18.26 -5.37 6.77
C ILE A 29 18.52 -6.11 5.47
N ASP A 30 19.34 -5.54 4.59
CA ASP A 30 19.86 -6.29 3.45
C ASP A 30 20.94 -7.27 3.94
N GLU A 31 20.63 -8.57 3.89
CA GLU A 31 21.57 -9.63 4.28
C GLU A 31 22.85 -9.62 3.42
N ARG A 32 22.82 -9.04 2.21
CA ARG A 32 24.00 -8.92 1.34
C ARG A 32 24.98 -7.84 1.81
N THR A 33 24.51 -6.76 2.44
CA THR A 33 25.37 -5.74 3.05
C THR A 33 25.74 -6.10 4.49
N GLY A 34 24.86 -6.80 5.21
CA GLY A 34 25.13 -7.32 6.55
C GLY A 34 26.24 -8.38 6.60
N ALA A 35 26.44 -9.14 5.52
CA ALA A 35 27.53 -10.11 5.40
C ALA A 35 28.93 -9.49 5.13
N SER A 36 29.00 -8.20 4.79
CA SER A 36 30.24 -7.49 4.46
C SER A 36 30.66 -6.46 5.51
N LEU A 37 30.14 -6.57 6.74
CA LEU A 37 30.56 -5.73 7.85
C LEU A 37 31.82 -6.33 8.47
N LEU A 38 32.96 -5.66 8.27
CA LEU A 38 34.15 -5.85 9.09
C LEU A 38 33.80 -5.50 10.55
N HIS A 39 34.47 -6.15 11.50
CA HIS A 39 34.26 -5.99 12.95
C HIS A 39 34.06 -4.52 13.36
N GLY A 40 32.84 -4.17 13.79
CA GLY A 40 32.52 -2.89 14.44
C GLY A 40 31.68 -1.90 13.62
N GLU A 41 31.39 -2.17 12.34
CA GLU A 41 30.50 -1.33 11.55
C GLU A 41 29.03 -1.75 11.73
N MET A 42 28.14 -0.80 12.05
CA MET A 42 26.70 -1.06 12.04
C MET A 42 26.20 -1.09 10.59
N PRO A 43 25.27 -1.99 10.22
CA PRO A 43 24.67 -1.99 8.89
C PRO A 43 24.03 -0.63 8.60
N SER A 44 24.37 -0.04 7.46
CA SER A 44 23.67 1.16 6.97
C SER A 44 22.23 0.77 6.60
N ILE A 45 21.27 1.19 7.40
CA ILE A 45 19.85 0.99 7.11
C ILE A 45 19.45 2.03 6.06
N THR A 46 19.25 1.59 4.81
CA THR A 46 18.83 2.48 3.71
C THR A 46 17.33 2.43 3.47
N GLU A 47 16.65 1.36 3.89
CA GLU A 47 15.22 1.14 3.70
C GLU A 47 14.55 0.75 5.01
N GLU A 48 13.27 1.10 5.13
CA GLU A 48 12.42 0.68 6.22
C GLU A 48 11.06 0.20 5.73
N ARG A 49 10.46 -0.68 6.51
CA ARG A 49 9.16 -1.29 6.27
C ARG A 49 8.14 -0.63 7.18
N HIS A 50 7.20 0.09 6.58
CA HIS A 50 6.03 0.61 7.28
C HIS A 50 4.91 -0.41 7.19
N ILE A 51 4.49 -0.92 8.35
CA ILE A 51 3.43 -1.92 8.49
C ILE A 51 2.20 -1.24 9.05
N TYR A 52 1.18 -1.14 8.21
CA TYR A 52 -0.08 -0.50 8.54
C TYR A 52 -1.13 -1.54 8.91
N GLU A 53 -1.83 -1.32 10.03
CA GLU A 53 -3.11 -1.96 10.32
C GLU A 53 -4.23 -0.96 10.16
N ALA A 54 -5.27 -1.33 9.43
CA ALA A 54 -6.38 -0.44 9.13
C ALA A 54 -7.75 -1.13 9.25
N ARG A 55 -8.74 -0.35 9.68
CA ARG A 55 -10.15 -0.72 9.61
C ARG A 55 -10.68 -0.39 8.21
N VAL A 56 -11.35 -1.35 7.58
CA VAL A 56 -11.96 -1.15 6.27
C VAL A 56 -13.34 -0.53 6.44
N LEU A 57 -13.55 0.61 5.79
CA LEU A 57 -14.84 1.27 5.68
C LEU A 57 -15.61 0.76 4.45
N GLU A 58 -14.90 0.53 3.35
CA GLU A 58 -15.47 0.03 2.10
C GLU A 58 -14.42 -0.78 1.32
N THR A 59 -14.84 -1.91 0.74
CA THR A 59 -14.02 -2.62 -0.26
C THR A 59 -14.46 -2.15 -1.64
N LEU A 60 -13.58 -1.47 -2.35
CA LEU A 60 -13.85 -0.99 -3.71
C LEU A 60 -13.54 -2.08 -4.75
N ARG A 61 -12.45 -2.82 -4.54
CA ARG A 61 -12.00 -3.91 -5.44
C ARG A 61 -11.37 -5.05 -4.64
N GLY A 62 -11.66 -6.29 -5.05
CA GLY A 62 -11.17 -7.51 -4.42
C GLY A 62 -12.15 -8.09 -3.39
N ARG A 63 -11.64 -8.95 -2.50
CA ARG A 63 -12.45 -9.63 -1.48
C ARG A 63 -12.90 -8.64 -0.40
N THR A 64 -14.17 -8.74 0.02
CA THR A 64 -14.70 -7.94 1.13
C THR A 64 -13.95 -8.28 2.43
N MET A 65 -13.50 -7.23 3.12
CA MET A 65 -12.69 -7.34 4.35
C MET A 65 -13.18 -6.31 5.38
N ARG A 66 -13.05 -6.62 6.67
CA ARG A 66 -13.35 -5.67 7.77
C ARG A 66 -12.10 -4.98 8.32
N ARG A 67 -10.95 -5.64 8.21
CA ARG A 67 -9.63 -5.15 8.61
C ARG A 67 -8.61 -5.61 7.58
N ILE A 68 -7.56 -4.81 7.38
CA ILE A 68 -6.41 -5.19 6.56
C ILE A 68 -5.12 -4.86 7.30
N ARG A 69 -4.08 -5.62 7.00
CA ARG A 69 -2.69 -5.33 7.33
C ARG A 69 -1.91 -5.32 6.03
N TYR A 70 -1.12 -4.27 5.80
CA TYR A 70 -0.30 -4.18 4.61
C TYR A 70 1.03 -3.50 4.90
N GLU A 71 2.02 -3.75 4.06
CA GLU A 71 3.35 -3.17 4.18
C GLU A 71 3.67 -2.25 2.99
N VAL A 72 4.52 -1.26 3.25
CA VAL A 72 5.16 -0.42 2.24
C VAL A 72 6.64 -0.35 2.60
N ILE A 73 7.51 -0.58 1.61
CA ILE A 73 8.95 -0.34 1.77
C ILE A 73 9.22 1.08 1.28
N VAL A 74 9.94 1.85 2.09
CA VAL A 74 10.29 3.25 1.83
C VAL A 74 11.76 3.48 2.21
N ASP A 75 12.31 4.60 1.76
CA ASP A 75 13.66 5.00 2.15
C ASP A 75 13.70 5.29 3.67
N SER A 76 14.80 4.95 4.32
CA SER A 76 14.96 5.16 5.75
C SER A 76 14.81 6.64 6.12
N GLY A 77 13.92 6.93 7.07
CA GLY A 77 13.61 8.30 7.50
C GLY A 77 12.42 8.93 6.78
N ASP A 78 11.77 8.22 5.85
CA ASP A 78 10.51 8.66 5.27
C ASP A 78 9.40 8.69 6.33
N SER A 79 8.53 9.70 6.22
CA SER A 79 7.48 9.91 7.21
C SER A 79 6.39 8.84 7.14
N ALA A 80 6.16 8.13 8.24
CA ALA A 80 4.96 7.32 8.44
C ALA A 80 3.82 8.19 8.96
N ALA A 81 2.69 8.23 8.25
CA ALA A 81 1.51 8.99 8.68
C ALA A 81 0.44 8.07 9.25
N LEU A 82 0.13 8.22 10.54
CA LEU A 82 -1.10 7.67 11.12
C LEU A 82 -2.20 8.73 11.05
N SER A 83 -2.89 8.78 9.92
CA SER A 83 -4.01 9.69 9.72
C SER A 83 -5.31 9.08 10.25
N SER A 84 -6.06 9.83 11.07
CA SER A 84 -7.44 9.46 11.43
C SER A 84 -8.44 9.72 10.29
N ARG A 85 -8.01 10.41 9.22
CA ARG A 85 -8.85 10.67 8.06
C ARG A 85 -8.88 9.45 7.14
N PRO A 86 -10.04 9.12 6.56
CA PRO A 86 -10.13 8.01 5.62
C PRO A 86 -9.23 8.19 4.39
N GLU A 87 -8.66 7.09 3.94
CA GLU A 87 -7.81 7.00 2.75
C GLU A 87 -8.28 5.87 1.83
N ILE A 88 -8.07 6.06 0.53
CA ILE A 88 -8.22 5.04 -0.48
C ILE A 88 -6.85 4.40 -0.66
N VAL A 89 -6.71 3.13 -0.30
CA VAL A 89 -5.47 2.38 -0.46
C VAL A 89 -5.60 1.35 -1.57
N MET A 90 -4.54 1.22 -2.37
CA MET A 90 -4.45 0.33 -3.54
C MET A 90 -3.29 -0.62 -3.34
N LEU A 91 -3.60 -1.92 -3.35
CA LEU A 91 -2.70 -2.93 -2.83
C LEU A 91 -2.57 -4.11 -3.79
N CYS A 92 -1.37 -4.67 -3.80
CA CYS A 92 -1.06 -5.98 -4.35
C CYS A 92 -1.09 -7.04 -3.25
N ARG A 93 -1.01 -8.31 -3.63
CA ARG A 93 -0.95 -9.43 -2.69
C ARG A 93 0.28 -10.27 -3.02
N GLY A 94 1.18 -10.38 -2.05
CA GLY A 94 2.39 -11.20 -2.12
C GLY A 94 2.41 -12.29 -1.04
N ALA A 95 3.56 -12.95 -0.90
CA ALA A 95 3.75 -14.05 0.05
C ALA A 95 3.48 -13.65 1.51
N ARG A 96 3.76 -12.39 1.88
CA ARG A 96 3.62 -11.86 3.25
C ARG A 96 2.26 -11.20 3.52
N GLY A 97 1.34 -11.21 2.55
CA GLY A 97 0.04 -10.53 2.63
C GLY A 97 -0.07 -9.37 1.65
N PHE A 98 -0.78 -8.31 2.03
CA PHE A 98 -0.92 -7.14 1.17
C PHE A 98 0.33 -6.26 1.24
N TYR A 99 0.69 -5.66 0.10
CA TYR A 99 1.73 -4.65 0.04
C TYR A 99 1.33 -3.50 -0.90
N GLY A 100 1.85 -2.32 -0.62
CA GLY A 100 1.74 -1.15 -1.47
C GLY A 100 2.94 -1.06 -2.42
N ALA A 101 2.67 -0.77 -3.70
CA ALA A 101 3.68 -0.70 -4.76
C ALA A 101 4.43 0.66 -4.79
N GLY A 102 4.63 1.30 -3.63
CA GLY A 102 5.28 2.61 -3.52
C GLY A 102 4.36 3.81 -3.79
N VAL A 103 4.84 4.80 -4.55
CA VAL A 103 4.13 6.08 -4.78
C VAL A 103 2.76 5.84 -5.43
N GLY A 104 1.72 6.44 -4.84
CA GLY A 104 0.33 6.25 -5.29
C GLY A 104 -0.36 5.05 -4.65
N THR A 105 0.22 4.46 -3.59
CA THR A 105 -0.45 3.44 -2.76
C THR A 105 -1.66 4.03 -2.02
N SER A 106 -1.62 5.30 -1.60
CA SER A 106 -2.70 5.94 -0.87
C SER A 106 -3.13 7.29 -1.45
N PHE A 107 -4.43 7.57 -1.32
CA PHE A 107 -5.03 8.84 -1.69
C PHE A 107 -6.02 9.26 -0.59
N ARG A 108 -6.16 10.57 -0.33
CA ARG A 108 -7.18 11.08 0.59
C ARG A 108 -8.58 10.70 0.10
N ALA A 109 -9.39 10.10 0.96
CA ALA A 109 -10.76 9.71 0.61
C ALA A 109 -11.74 10.88 0.82
N SER A 110 -11.74 11.85 -0.09
CA SER A 110 -12.85 12.82 -0.22
C SER A 110 -14.09 12.15 -0.85
N ARG A 111 -15.27 12.72 -0.66
CA ARG A 111 -16.52 12.23 -1.27
C ARG A 111 -16.37 11.99 -2.77
N ASP A 112 -15.80 12.95 -3.49
CA ASP A 112 -15.62 12.87 -4.95
C ASP A 112 -14.62 11.77 -5.35
N SER A 113 -13.53 11.63 -4.59
CA SER A 113 -12.53 10.59 -4.86
C SER A 113 -13.10 9.18 -4.63
N VAL A 114 -13.93 8.98 -3.60
CA VAL A 114 -14.57 7.69 -3.31
C VAL A 114 -15.59 7.35 -4.39
N VAL A 115 -16.41 8.32 -4.82
CA VAL A 115 -17.37 8.11 -5.92
C VAL A 115 -16.63 7.73 -7.21
N LEU A 116 -15.58 8.46 -7.56
CA LEU A 116 -14.77 8.16 -8.74
C LEU A 116 -14.13 6.77 -8.63
N ALA A 117 -13.48 6.45 -7.51
CA ALA A 117 -12.83 5.17 -7.30
C ALA A 117 -13.82 4.00 -7.35
N ARG A 118 -15.03 4.17 -6.79
CA ARG A 118 -16.11 3.17 -6.84
C ARG A 118 -16.59 2.94 -8.27
N THR A 119 -16.82 4.00 -9.03
CA THR A 119 -17.25 3.89 -10.44
C THR A 119 -16.21 3.16 -11.28
N LEU A 120 -14.93 3.53 -11.14
CA LEU A 120 -13.83 2.88 -11.84
C LEU A 120 -13.68 1.42 -11.42
N ALA A 121 -13.75 1.11 -10.13
CA ALA A 121 -13.63 -0.26 -9.65
C ALA A 121 -14.75 -1.17 -10.18
N LYS A 122 -15.98 -0.65 -10.30
CA LYS A 122 -17.10 -1.37 -10.92
C LYS A 122 -16.88 -1.63 -12.41
N ASP A 123 -16.39 -0.64 -13.16
CA ASP A 123 -16.04 -0.79 -14.58
C ASP A 123 -14.89 -1.78 -14.79
N LEU A 124 -13.93 -1.84 -13.86
CA LEU A 124 -12.83 -2.79 -13.92
C LEU A 124 -13.23 -4.21 -13.52
N ALA A 125 -14.27 -4.37 -12.70
CA ALA A 125 -14.78 -5.69 -12.32
C ALA A 125 -15.40 -6.45 -13.50
N THR A 126 -15.84 -5.75 -14.56
CA THR A 126 -16.38 -6.36 -15.78
C THR A 126 -15.30 -6.71 -16.81
N LYS A 127 -14.04 -6.30 -16.58
CA LYS A 127 -12.91 -6.50 -17.49
C LYS A 127 -11.98 -7.56 -16.91
N LEU A 128 -11.72 -8.62 -17.68
CA LEU A 128 -10.65 -9.56 -17.38
C LEU A 128 -9.30 -8.83 -17.51
N THR A 129 -8.58 -8.72 -16.41
CA THR A 129 -7.23 -8.13 -16.38
C THR A 129 -6.36 -9.06 -15.57
N ASP A 130 -5.51 -9.82 -16.26
CA ASP A 130 -4.66 -10.85 -15.64
C ASP A 130 -3.26 -10.30 -15.29
N LYS A 131 -2.97 -9.05 -15.66
CA LYS A 131 -1.67 -8.40 -15.40
C LYS A 131 -1.85 -7.05 -14.73
N PHE A 132 -1.35 -6.95 -13.51
CA PHE A 132 -1.32 -5.75 -12.68
C PHE A 132 0.11 -5.22 -12.63
N GLY A 133 0.47 -4.28 -13.48
CA GLY A 133 1.88 -3.87 -13.63
C GLY A 133 2.48 -3.08 -12.46
N TYR A 134 1.76 -2.93 -11.34
CA TYR A 134 2.33 -2.47 -10.07
C TYR A 134 2.57 -3.61 -9.08
N CYS A 135 2.18 -4.84 -9.44
CA CYS A 135 2.46 -6.01 -8.64
C CYS A 135 3.62 -6.80 -9.25
N ASP A 136 4.47 -7.32 -8.37
CA ASP A 136 5.55 -8.26 -8.67
C ASP A 136 5.05 -9.60 -9.24
#